data_AF-A0A1E5JXU9-F1
#
_entry.id   AF-A0A1E5JXU9-F1
#
_cell.length_a   1.000
_cell.length_b   1.000
_cell.length_c   1.000
_cell.angle_alpha   90.00
_cell.angle_beta   90.00
_cell.angle_gamma   90.00
#
_symmetry.space_group_name_H-M   'P 1'
#
loop_
_entity.id
_entity.type
_entity.pdbx_description
1 polymer ?
#
loop_
_entity_poly.entity_id
_entity_poly.type
_entity_poly.pdbx_seq_one_letter_code
_entity_poly.pdbx_strand_id
1 'polypeptide(L)'
;MNKSKLLFIIITLYLVVFTFFISKSIYLFFTAHIEKWNSVIDIIAIVILVVIVLPITIFISEKLTTSILKRKLAEKKIYYTLITVLMFIPIIVFSVSMLNEYKTKSLKELLEYDKSSFEAVFVNHQKMTEDHQAVKKMVEFLSQYQVKKINDRDWNSDVSKETGFMIEIRTENEVVMASIYENQLMSINNNGDYYKVVNGPIEIRWVYDYIKGFDNF
;
A
#
# COMPACT_ATOMS: atom_id res chain seq x y z
N MET A 1 -29.24 28.95 2.51
CA MET A 1 -29.23 27.60 3.12
C MET A 1 -29.28 27.74 4.64
N ASN A 2 -30.16 27.02 5.35
CA ASN A 2 -30.28 27.11 6.81
C ASN A 2 -28.96 26.63 7.49
N LYS A 3 -28.46 27.33 8.51
CA LYS A 3 -27.21 27.02 9.25
C LYS A 3 -27.18 25.56 9.72
N SER A 4 -28.32 25.02 10.15
CA SER A 4 -28.46 23.61 10.54
C SER A 4 -28.20 22.64 9.39
N LYS A 5 -28.74 22.94 8.19
CA LYS A 5 -28.55 22.10 6.99
C LYS A 5 -27.11 22.11 6.51
N LEU A 6 -26.47 23.28 6.49
CA LEU A 6 -25.05 23.40 6.13
C LEU A 6 -24.18 22.57 7.08
N LEU A 7 -24.46 22.65 8.38
CA LEU A 7 -23.72 21.93 9.40
C LEU A 7 -23.83 20.42 9.25
N PHE A 8 -25.06 19.94 9.03
CA PHE A 8 -25.33 18.54 8.76
C PHE A 8 -24.56 18.05 7.52
N ILE A 9 -24.58 18.81 6.43
CA ILE A 9 -23.88 18.43 5.19
C ILE A 9 -22.37 18.31 5.43
N ILE A 10 -21.75 19.27 6.11
CA ILE A 10 -20.31 19.25 6.39
C ILE A 10 -19.94 18.04 7.26
N ILE A 11 -20.69 17.81 8.35
CA ILE A 11 -20.44 16.69 9.26
C ILE A 11 -20.65 15.35 8.56
N THR A 12 -21.72 15.22 7.77
CA THR A 12 -21.99 14.01 6.99
C THR A 12 -20.87 13.75 6.00
N LEU A 13 -20.44 14.75 5.23
CA LEU A 13 -19.38 14.56 4.24
C LEU A 13 -18.06 14.17 4.90
N TYR A 14 -17.69 14.82 6.01
CA TYR A 14 -16.53 14.44 6.80
C TYR A 14 -16.61 12.99 7.29
N LEU A 15 -17.72 12.62 7.91
CA LEU A 15 -17.89 11.28 8.46
C LEU A 15 -17.93 10.21 7.36
N VAL A 16 -18.52 10.48 6.20
CA VAL A 16 -18.50 9.55 5.06
C VAL A 16 -17.07 9.29 4.59
N VAL A 17 -16.25 10.34 4.42
CA VAL A 17 -14.84 10.19 4.04
C VAL A 17 -14.06 9.43 5.11
N PHE A 18 -14.27 9.77 6.38
CA PHE A 18 -13.62 9.10 7.51
C PHE A 18 -14.02 7.62 7.59
N THR A 19 -15.31 7.31 7.49
CA THR A 19 -15.83 5.96 7.48
C THR A 19 -15.26 5.16 6.32
N PHE A 20 -15.18 5.73 5.12
CA PHE A 20 -14.59 5.05 3.97
C PHE A 20 -13.11 4.72 4.20
N PHE A 21 -12.34 5.64 4.80
CA PHE A 21 -10.94 5.40 5.16
C PHE A 21 -10.78 4.25 6.18
N ILE A 22 -11.60 4.24 7.23
CA ILE A 22 -11.60 3.18 8.23
C ILE A 22 -12.02 1.84 7.61
N SER A 23 -13.09 1.83 6.80
CA SER A 23 -13.55 0.62 6.11
C SER A 23 -12.49 0.06 5.15
N LYS A 24 -11.78 0.92 4.40
CA LYS A 24 -10.66 0.50 3.55
C LYS A 24 -9.53 -0.13 4.37
N SER A 25 -9.17 0.48 5.50
CA SER A 25 -8.10 -0.02 6.36
C SER A 25 -8.45 -1.38 6.97
N ILE A 26 -9.69 -1.53 7.44
CA ILE A 26 -10.22 -2.81 7.93
C ILE A 26 -10.25 -3.86 6.81
N TYR A 27 -10.72 -3.48 5.62
CA TYR A 27 -10.76 -4.37 4.46
C TYR A 27 -9.35 -4.88 4.10
N LEU A 28 -8.37 -3.98 3.96
CA LEU A 28 -6.98 -4.35 3.66
C LEU A 28 -6.35 -5.23 4.74
N PHE A 29 -6.66 -4.96 6.01
CA PHE A 29 -6.21 -5.81 7.11
C PHE A 29 -6.73 -7.24 6.95
N PHE A 30 -8.03 -7.41 6.69
CA PHE A 30 -8.60 -8.74 6.54
C PHE A 30 -8.17 -9.46 5.25
N THR A 31 -8.03 -8.74 4.13
CA THR A 31 -7.52 -9.35 2.88
C THR A 31 -6.10 -9.88 3.06
N ALA A 32 -5.29 -9.24 3.91
CA ALA A 32 -3.92 -9.67 4.18
C ALA A 32 -3.81 -10.84 5.18
N HIS A 33 -4.83 -11.09 6.02
CA HIS A 33 -4.74 -12.07 7.11
C HIS A 33 -5.71 -13.26 6.98
N ILE A 34 -6.61 -13.25 5.99
CA ILE A 34 -7.55 -14.35 5.75
C ILE A 34 -7.13 -15.09 4.47
N GLU A 35 -6.55 -16.28 4.64
CA GLU A 35 -6.07 -17.16 3.55
C GLU A 35 -7.12 -17.43 2.45
N LYS A 36 -8.41 -17.46 2.80
CA LYS A 36 -9.51 -17.78 1.88
C LYS A 36 -10.32 -16.56 1.46
N TRP A 37 -9.64 -15.43 1.24
CA TRP A 37 -10.30 -14.26 0.67
C TRP A 37 -10.80 -14.58 -0.76
N ASN A 38 -12.06 -14.27 -1.06
CA ASN A 38 -12.66 -14.52 -2.37
C ASN A 38 -13.67 -13.42 -2.74
N SER A 39 -14.11 -13.43 -4.00
CA SER A 39 -15.02 -12.41 -4.52
C SER A 39 -16.39 -12.36 -3.82
N VAL A 40 -16.82 -13.46 -3.18
CA VAL A 40 -18.06 -13.46 -2.39
C VAL A 40 -17.91 -12.61 -1.13
N ILE A 41 -16.75 -12.69 -0.47
CA ILE A 41 -16.43 -11.87 0.70
C ILE A 41 -16.38 -10.38 0.32
N ASP A 42 -15.84 -10.05 -0.86
CA ASP A 42 -15.84 -8.67 -1.38
C ASP A 42 -17.26 -8.11 -1.51
N ILE A 43 -18.17 -8.89 -2.11
CA ILE A 43 -19.57 -8.50 -2.27
C ILE A 43 -20.23 -8.30 -0.89
N ILE A 44 -19.99 -9.20 0.06
CA ILE A 44 -20.52 -9.10 1.42
C ILE A 44 -20.00 -7.82 2.10
N ALA A 45 -18.70 -7.52 1.99
CA ALA A 45 -18.10 -6.32 2.57
C ALA A 45 -18.71 -5.03 1.99
N ILE A 46 -18.95 -4.99 0.67
CA ILE A 46 -19.62 -3.85 0.01
C ILE A 46 -21.06 -3.70 0.50
N VAL A 47 -21.81 -4.81 0.62
CA VAL A 47 -23.19 -4.78 1.13
C VAL A 47 -23.24 -4.28 2.56
N ILE A 48 -22.34 -4.74 3.45
CA ILE A 48 -22.22 -4.24 4.82
C ILE A 48 -21.91 -2.74 4.83
N LEU A 49 -20.98 -2.28 3.99
CA LEU A 49 -20.63 -0.87 3.88
C LEU A 49 -21.85 0.00 3.53
N VAL A 50 -22.63 -0.42 2.53
CA VAL A 50 -23.76 0.37 2.02
C VAL A 50 -24.99 0.28 2.93
N VAL A 51 -25.32 -0.91 3.43
CA VAL A 51 -26.58 -1.17 4.15
C VAL A 51 -26.47 -0.85 5.65
N ILE A 52 -25.29 -1.01 6.23
CA ILE A 52 -25.09 -0.87 7.69
C ILE A 52 -24.28 0.39 7.97
N VAL A 53 -23.08 0.48 7.40
CA VAL A 53 -22.10 1.48 7.79
C VAL A 53 -22.50 2.89 7.34
N LEU A 54 -22.98 3.07 6.10
CA LEU A 54 -23.44 4.37 5.61
C LEU A 54 -24.66 4.92 6.37
N PRO A 55 -25.75 4.15 6.62
CA PRO A 55 -26.87 4.63 7.42
C PRO A 55 -26.49 5.00 8.85
N ILE A 56 -25.63 4.21 9.51
CA ILE A 56 -25.09 4.54 10.83
C ILE A 56 -24.32 5.85 10.78
N THR A 57 -23.50 6.07 9.75
CA THR A 57 -22.74 7.30 9.56
C THR A 57 -23.65 8.53 9.44
N ILE A 58 -24.73 8.42 8.64
CA ILE A 58 -25.74 9.48 8.49
C ILE A 58 -26.46 9.75 9.82
N PHE A 59 -26.86 8.70 10.53
CA PHE A 59 -27.52 8.82 11.84
C PHE A 59 -26.62 9.52 12.87
N ILE A 60 -25.34 9.14 12.94
CA ILE A 60 -24.35 9.77 13.82
C ILE A 60 -24.19 11.25 13.46
N SER A 61 -24.12 11.59 12.16
CA SER A 61 -24.07 12.97 11.69
C SER A 61 -25.25 13.80 12.19
N GLU A 62 -26.47 13.25 12.10
CA GLU A 62 -27.69 13.93 12.56
C GLU A 62 -27.65 14.17 14.08
N LYS A 63 -27.26 13.15 14.86
CA LYS A 63 -27.16 13.26 16.33
C LYS A 63 -26.09 14.24 16.76
N LEU A 64 -24.94 14.27 16.09
CA LEU A 64 -23.88 15.24 16.34
C LEU A 64 -24.35 16.66 16.00
N THR A 65 -24.93 16.86 14.82
CA THR A 65 -25.48 18.15 14.39
C THR A 65 -26.48 18.68 15.40
N THR A 66 -27.44 17.84 15.82
CA THR A 66 -28.46 18.20 16.81
C THR A 66 -27.83 18.55 18.16
N SER A 67 -26.82 17.80 18.60
CA SER A 67 -26.13 18.04 19.87
C SER A 67 -25.34 19.34 19.87
N ILE A 68 -24.68 19.66 18.75
CA ILE A 68 -23.95 20.92 18.54
C ILE A 68 -24.89 22.12 18.58
N LEU A 69 -26.03 22.03 17.90
CA LEU A 69 -27.03 23.10 17.87
C LEU A 69 -27.70 23.30 19.23
N LYS A 70 -28.12 22.21 19.89
CA LYS A 70 -28.76 22.27 21.22
C LYS A 70 -27.87 22.92 22.28
N ARG A 71 -26.57 22.66 22.23
CA ARG A 71 -25.60 23.22 23.21
C ARG A 71 -25.11 24.62 22.85
N LYS A 72 -25.65 25.25 21.78
CA LYS A 72 -25.17 26.51 21.19
C LYS A 72 -23.66 26.52 20.96
N LEU A 73 -23.07 25.34 20.71
CA LEU A 73 -21.63 25.22 20.49
C LEU A 73 -21.22 25.98 19.23
N ALA A 74 -22.10 26.03 18.22
CA ALA A 74 -21.89 26.76 16.97
C ALA A 74 -21.79 28.30 17.11
N GLU A 75 -21.90 28.85 18.32
CA GLU A 75 -21.68 30.26 18.65
C GLU A 75 -20.34 30.48 19.36
N LYS A 76 -19.70 29.42 19.84
CA LYS A 76 -18.43 29.48 20.57
C LYS A 76 -17.25 29.38 19.60
N LYS A 77 -16.23 30.21 19.80
CA LYS A 77 -14.99 30.20 18.99
C LYS A 77 -14.33 28.80 18.95
N ILE A 78 -14.36 28.07 20.06
CA ILE A 78 -13.85 26.69 20.21
C ILE A 78 -14.47 25.73 19.18
N TYR A 79 -15.73 25.92 18.81
CA TYR A 79 -16.41 25.03 17.86
C TYR A 79 -15.84 25.15 16.46
N TYR A 80 -15.60 26.37 15.99
CA TYR A 80 -14.96 26.60 14.71
C TYR A 80 -13.55 25.99 14.68
N THR A 81 -12.79 26.16 15.77
CA THR A 81 -11.48 25.52 15.92
C THR A 81 -11.56 23.99 15.81
N LEU A 82 -12.52 23.34 16.49
CA LEU A 82 -12.67 21.89 16.46
C LEU A 82 -13.04 21.36 15.07
N ILE A 83 -13.98 22.02 14.38
CA ILE A 83 -14.38 21.64 13.02
C ILE A 83 -13.22 21.85 12.03
N THR A 84 -12.47 22.94 12.17
CA THR A 84 -11.28 23.17 11.36
C THR A 84 -10.25 22.06 11.56
N VAL A 85 -9.90 21.73 12.81
CA VAL A 85 -8.96 20.63 13.11
C VAL A 85 -9.45 19.31 12.51
N LEU A 86 -10.73 19.00 12.68
CA LEU A 86 -11.34 17.78 12.16
C LEU A 86 -11.21 17.67 10.64
N MET A 87 -11.45 18.77 9.90
CA MET A 87 -11.26 18.80 8.44
C MET A 87 -9.80 18.67 8.00
N PHE A 88 -8.84 19.16 8.81
CA PHE A 88 -7.42 19.07 8.47
C PHE A 88 -6.81 17.68 8.68
N ILE A 89 -7.32 16.89 9.63
CA ILE A 89 -6.80 15.53 9.91
C ILE A 89 -6.71 14.66 8.64
N PRO A 90 -7.78 14.45 7.85
CA PRO A 90 -7.70 13.60 6.66
C PRO A 90 -6.76 14.17 5.60
N ILE A 91 -6.68 15.50 5.47
CA ILE A 91 -5.75 16.16 4.54
C ILE A 91 -4.30 15.87 4.95
N ILE A 92 -3.98 15.99 6.24
CA ILE A 92 -2.65 15.71 6.78
C ILE A 92 -2.31 14.23 6.60
N VAL A 93 -3.20 13.32 6.97
CA VAL A 93 -3.00 11.87 6.82
C VAL A 93 -2.77 11.50 5.35
N PHE A 94 -3.60 12.01 4.44
CA PHE A 94 -3.45 11.78 3.00
C PHE A 94 -2.12 12.35 2.47
N SER A 95 -1.76 13.57 2.89
CA SER A 95 -0.51 14.21 2.48
C SER A 95 0.71 13.43 2.95
N VAL A 96 0.71 12.97 4.22
CA VAL A 96 1.78 12.13 4.77
C VAL A 96 1.86 10.80 4.05
N SER A 97 0.72 10.17 3.74
CA SER A 97 0.67 8.92 2.98
C SER A 97 1.30 9.08 1.60
N MET A 98 0.91 10.12 0.86
CA MET A 98 1.46 10.42 -0.46
C MET A 98 2.97 10.69 -0.37
N LEU A 99 3.41 11.49 0.60
CA LEU A 99 4.84 11.76 0.79
C LEU A 99 5.64 10.48 1.10
N ASN A 100 5.07 9.56 1.88
CA ASN A 100 5.73 8.30 2.23
C ASN A 100 5.80 7.33 1.04
N GLU A 101 4.82 7.39 0.13
CA GLU A 101 4.77 6.55 -1.06
C GLU A 101 5.87 6.90 -2.06
N TYR A 102 6.14 8.20 -2.27
CA TYR A 102 7.19 8.70 -3.17
C TYR A 102 8.54 8.92 -2.48
N LYS A 103 8.67 8.52 -1.21
CA LYS A 103 9.95 8.58 -0.51
C LYS A 103 10.90 7.53 -1.09
N THR A 104 12.18 7.86 -1.12
CA THR A 104 13.23 6.89 -1.38
C THR A 104 13.24 5.80 -0.30
N LYS A 105 13.25 4.54 -0.71
CA LYS A 105 13.25 3.35 0.14
C LYS A 105 14.38 2.41 -0.28
N SER A 106 14.80 1.49 0.58
CA SER A 106 15.72 0.42 0.15
C SER A 106 14.98 -0.56 -0.78
N LEU A 107 15.66 -1.12 -1.78
CA LEU A 107 15.13 -2.21 -2.58
C LEU A 107 14.73 -3.43 -1.73
N LYS A 108 15.39 -3.63 -0.59
CA LYS A 108 14.98 -4.66 0.39
C LYS A 108 13.56 -4.47 0.90
N GLU A 109 13.09 -3.23 1.07
CA GLU A 109 11.71 -2.96 1.53
C GLU A 109 10.68 -3.40 0.48
N LEU A 110 11.06 -3.46 -0.80
CA LEU A 110 10.18 -3.98 -1.86
C LEU A 110 10.20 -5.50 -1.98
N LEU A 111 11.23 -6.14 -1.42
CA LEU A 111 11.45 -7.58 -1.40
C LEU A 111 11.29 -8.13 0.02
N GLU A 112 10.54 -7.43 0.88
CA GLU A 112 10.27 -7.91 2.23
C GLU A 112 9.29 -9.08 2.16
N TYR A 113 9.61 -10.15 2.89
CA TYR A 113 8.82 -11.38 2.94
C TYR A 113 8.84 -11.96 4.36
N ASP A 114 7.84 -12.76 4.69
CA ASP A 114 7.80 -13.53 5.93
C ASP A 114 8.86 -14.65 5.91
N LYS A 115 9.90 -14.45 6.71
CA LYS A 115 11.03 -15.39 6.82
C LYS A 115 10.64 -16.70 7.52
N SER A 116 9.59 -16.68 8.34
CA SER A 116 9.18 -17.84 9.14
C SER A 116 8.44 -18.90 8.31
N SER A 117 7.78 -18.46 7.23
CA SER A 117 7.02 -19.29 6.30
C SER A 117 7.70 -19.41 4.93
N PHE A 118 9.01 -19.13 4.85
CA PHE A 118 9.78 -19.18 3.62
C PHE A 118 9.82 -20.59 3.00
N GLU A 119 9.52 -20.69 1.71
CA GLU A 119 9.53 -21.97 0.98
C GLU A 119 10.67 -22.05 -0.04
N ALA A 120 10.73 -21.09 -0.98
CA ALA A 120 11.66 -21.14 -2.09
C ALA A 120 11.85 -19.79 -2.77
N VAL A 121 12.95 -19.65 -3.51
CA VAL A 121 13.17 -18.55 -4.46
C VAL A 121 13.29 -19.09 -5.88
N PHE A 122 12.67 -18.37 -6.79
CA PHE A 122 12.78 -18.54 -8.22
C PHE A 122 13.41 -17.29 -8.82
N VAL A 123 14.31 -17.49 -9.78
CA VAL A 123 14.81 -16.43 -10.64
C VAL A 123 14.49 -16.78 -12.07
N ASN A 124 13.91 -15.86 -12.83
CA ASN A 124 13.45 -16.09 -14.21
C ASN A 124 12.61 -17.38 -14.36
N HIS A 125 11.72 -17.62 -13.40
CA HIS A 125 10.85 -18.82 -13.29
C HIS A 125 11.59 -20.15 -13.05
N GLN A 126 12.91 -20.12 -12.84
CA GLN A 126 13.70 -21.30 -12.48
C GLN A 126 13.94 -21.31 -10.98
N LYS A 127 13.73 -22.47 -10.34
CA LYS A 127 13.95 -22.64 -8.91
C LYS A 127 15.44 -22.47 -8.61
N MET A 128 15.77 -21.41 -7.89
CA MET A 128 17.13 -21.11 -7.47
C MET A 128 17.50 -21.93 -6.23
N THR A 129 16.72 -21.83 -5.16
CA THR A 129 17.06 -22.43 -3.86
C THR A 129 15.86 -22.50 -2.91
N GLU A 130 15.90 -23.44 -1.97
CA GLU A 130 15.04 -23.52 -0.77
C GLU A 130 15.80 -23.11 0.51
N ASP A 131 17.07 -22.72 0.38
CA ASP A 131 17.88 -22.24 1.50
C ASP A 131 17.62 -20.75 1.74
N HIS A 132 16.96 -20.44 2.85
CA HIS A 132 16.71 -19.08 3.31
C HIS A 132 18.00 -18.24 3.44
N GLN A 133 19.15 -18.82 3.80
CA GLN A 133 20.40 -18.07 3.92
C GLN A 133 20.90 -17.54 2.57
N ALA A 134 20.68 -18.30 1.50
CA ALA A 134 21.02 -17.86 0.15
C ALA A 134 20.19 -16.64 -0.27
N VAL A 135 18.88 -16.68 0.00
CA VAL A 135 17.97 -15.57 -0.27
C VAL A 135 18.35 -14.34 0.53
N LYS A 136 18.64 -14.53 1.82
CA LYS A 136 19.08 -13.45 2.71
C LYS A 136 20.31 -12.74 2.15
N LYS A 137 21.31 -13.47 1.65
CA LYS A 137 22.52 -12.88 1.07
C LYS A 137 22.22 -12.06 -0.20
N MET A 138 21.34 -12.56 -1.07
CA MET A 138 20.91 -11.82 -2.26
C MET A 138 20.13 -10.56 -1.89
N VAL A 139 19.17 -10.64 -0.95
CA VAL A 139 18.39 -9.49 -0.47
C VAL A 139 19.28 -8.48 0.26
N GLU A 140 20.29 -8.93 1.00
CA GLU A 140 21.30 -8.06 1.62
C GLU A 140 22.12 -7.31 0.56
N PHE A 141 22.56 -7.99 -0.50
CA PHE A 141 23.20 -7.33 -1.63
C PHE A 141 22.27 -6.30 -2.28
N LEU A 142 21.00 -6.64 -2.53
CA LEU A 142 20.05 -5.72 -3.13
C LEU A 142 19.70 -4.54 -2.20
N SER A 143 19.82 -4.71 -0.88
CA SER A 143 19.48 -3.68 0.10
C SER A 143 20.33 -2.40 0.01
N GLN A 144 21.51 -2.49 -0.61
CA GLN A 144 22.38 -1.33 -0.86
C GLN A 144 21.78 -0.35 -1.87
N TYR A 145 20.84 -0.80 -2.72
CA TYR A 145 20.19 0.03 -3.73
C TYR A 145 18.97 0.72 -3.13
N GLN A 146 18.83 1.99 -3.51
CA GLN A 146 17.73 2.85 -3.13
C GLN A 146 16.83 3.04 -4.34
N VAL A 147 15.53 2.98 -4.09
CA VAL A 147 14.50 2.98 -5.11
C VAL A 147 13.45 4.02 -4.78
N LYS A 148 12.89 4.65 -5.81
CA LYS A 148 11.84 5.65 -5.68
C LYS A 148 10.71 5.31 -6.65
N LYS A 149 9.48 5.29 -6.14
CA LYS A 149 8.29 5.09 -6.97
C LYS A 149 8.20 6.18 -8.04
N ILE A 150 7.89 5.77 -9.27
CA ILE A 150 7.67 6.68 -10.40
C ILE A 150 6.23 6.49 -10.91
N ASN A 151 5.72 7.50 -11.64
CA ASN A 151 4.41 7.36 -12.26
C ASN A 151 4.51 6.45 -13.48
N ASP A 152 3.40 5.81 -13.86
CA ASP A 152 3.31 4.96 -15.05
C ASP A 152 3.71 5.69 -16.34
N ARG A 153 3.51 7.02 -16.39
CA ARG A 153 3.91 7.85 -17.54
C ARG A 153 5.42 8.04 -17.67
N ASP A 154 6.13 7.91 -16.55
CA ASP A 154 7.58 8.06 -16.48
C ASP A 154 8.29 6.70 -16.66
N TRP A 155 7.53 5.59 -16.70
CA TRP A 155 8.03 4.26 -16.95
C TRP A 155 8.35 4.06 -18.43
N ASN A 156 9.57 3.59 -18.72
CA ASN A 156 9.91 3.11 -20.05
C ASN A 156 9.48 1.65 -20.19
N SER A 157 8.42 1.41 -20.97
CA SER A 157 7.93 0.05 -21.24
C SER A 157 8.84 -0.75 -22.17
N ASP A 158 9.73 -0.10 -22.93
CA ASP A 158 10.73 -0.78 -23.74
C ASP A 158 11.99 -1.09 -22.92
N VAL A 159 11.91 -2.20 -22.19
CA VAL A 159 13.02 -2.79 -21.42
C VAL A 159 13.77 -3.87 -22.21
N SER A 160 13.50 -4.02 -23.51
CA SER A 160 14.07 -5.10 -24.33
C SER A 160 15.60 -5.05 -24.44
N LYS A 161 16.19 -3.88 -24.20
CA LYS A 161 17.65 -3.64 -24.22
C LYS A 161 18.28 -3.60 -22.84
N GLU A 162 17.47 -3.69 -21.78
CA GLU A 162 17.97 -3.66 -20.42
C GLU A 162 18.29 -5.08 -19.94
N THR A 163 19.43 -5.24 -19.28
CA THR A 163 19.77 -6.49 -18.62
C THR A 163 19.04 -6.53 -17.28
N GLY A 164 18.31 -7.60 -17.00
CA GLY A 164 17.54 -7.73 -15.78
C GLY A 164 17.14 -9.17 -15.50
N PHE A 165 16.52 -9.38 -14.35
CA PHE A 165 16.02 -10.67 -13.89
C PHE A 165 14.69 -10.50 -13.17
N MET A 166 13.87 -11.53 -13.20
CA MET A 166 12.69 -11.63 -12.36
C MET A 166 13.03 -12.42 -11.11
N ILE A 167 12.73 -11.89 -9.93
CA ILE A 167 12.79 -12.63 -8.67
C ILE A 167 11.37 -12.94 -8.20
N GLU A 168 11.18 -14.14 -7.68
CA GLU A 168 9.95 -14.59 -7.03
C GLU A 168 10.33 -15.32 -5.73
N ILE A 169 9.91 -14.76 -4.60
CA ILE A 169 10.11 -15.33 -3.26
C ILE A 169 8.76 -15.90 -2.83
N ARG A 170 8.69 -17.23 -2.66
CA ARG A 170 7.48 -17.91 -2.19
C ARG A 170 7.57 -18.18 -0.71
N THR A 171 6.47 -17.89 -0.04
CA THR A 171 6.18 -18.30 1.32
C THR A 171 4.84 -19.03 1.33
N GLU A 172 4.47 -19.64 2.46
CA GLU A 172 3.19 -20.35 2.61
C GLU A 172 1.97 -19.48 2.25
N ASN A 173 2.03 -18.17 2.52
CA ASN A 173 0.87 -17.26 2.44
C ASN A 173 1.02 -16.14 1.40
N GLU A 174 2.24 -15.86 0.94
CA GLU A 174 2.53 -14.78 0.01
C GLU A 174 3.61 -15.15 -1.01
N VAL A 175 3.49 -14.57 -2.21
CA VAL A 175 4.51 -14.67 -3.25
C VAL A 175 4.98 -13.27 -3.59
N VAL A 176 6.21 -12.90 -3.23
CA VAL A 176 6.79 -11.59 -3.52
C VAL A 176 7.56 -11.64 -4.83
N MET A 177 7.15 -10.85 -5.82
CA MET A 177 7.66 -10.90 -7.17
C MET A 177 8.01 -9.50 -7.69
N ALA A 178 9.18 -9.41 -8.32
CA ALA A 178 9.64 -8.19 -8.97
C ALA A 178 10.49 -8.48 -10.21
N SER A 179 10.30 -7.68 -11.25
CA SER A 179 11.23 -7.61 -12.39
C SER A 179 12.24 -6.50 -12.10
N ILE A 180 13.53 -6.84 -12.02
CA ILE A 180 14.61 -5.94 -11.63
C ILE A 180 15.57 -5.77 -12.80
N TYR A 181 15.76 -4.53 -13.22
CA TYR A 181 16.73 -4.10 -14.23
C TYR A 181 17.79 -3.20 -13.58
N GLU A 182 18.84 -2.84 -14.34
CA GLU A 182 19.91 -1.99 -13.83
C GLU A 182 19.40 -0.68 -13.21
N ASN A 183 18.48 0.02 -13.88
CA ASN A 183 18.07 1.37 -13.47
C ASN A 183 16.63 1.46 -12.97
N GLN A 184 15.86 0.40 -13.09
CA GLN A 184 14.43 0.41 -12.83
C GLN A 184 13.93 -0.98 -12.46
N LEU A 185 12.76 -1.04 -11.86
CA LEU A 185 12.12 -2.29 -11.48
C LEU A 185 10.60 -2.14 -11.47
N MET A 186 9.93 -3.26 -11.62
CA MET A 186 8.48 -3.37 -11.54
C MET A 186 8.13 -4.35 -10.42
N SER A 187 7.42 -3.86 -9.40
CA SER A 187 6.89 -4.71 -8.33
C SER A 187 5.57 -5.29 -8.79
N ILE A 188 5.49 -6.61 -8.91
CA ILE A 188 4.29 -7.29 -9.43
C ILE A 188 3.21 -7.37 -8.33
N ASN A 189 3.62 -7.48 -7.06
CA ASN A 189 2.73 -7.51 -5.90
C ASN A 189 1.96 -6.22 -5.63
N ASN A 190 2.58 -5.07 -5.88
CA ASN A 190 2.02 -3.76 -5.57
C ASN A 190 1.28 -3.19 -6.78
N ASN A 191 0.32 -3.95 -7.35
CA ASN A 191 -0.44 -3.55 -8.54
C ASN A 191 0.42 -3.18 -9.77
N GLY A 192 1.64 -3.73 -9.88
CA GLY A 192 2.55 -3.39 -10.98
C GLY A 192 3.27 -2.06 -10.80
N ASP A 193 3.38 -1.53 -9.58
CA ASP A 193 4.08 -0.29 -9.29
C ASP A 193 5.51 -0.27 -9.86
N TYR A 194 5.85 0.87 -10.49
CA TYR A 194 7.15 1.11 -11.09
C TYR A 194 8.06 1.90 -10.17
N TYR A 195 9.34 1.50 -10.12
CA TYR A 195 10.35 2.20 -9.35
C TYR A 195 11.61 2.44 -10.19
N LYS A 196 12.28 3.55 -9.88
CA LYS A 196 13.60 3.89 -10.42
C LYS A 196 14.65 3.74 -9.34
N VAL A 197 15.81 3.20 -9.69
CA VAL A 197 16.98 3.14 -8.82
C VAL A 197 17.65 4.52 -8.80
N VAL A 198 17.89 5.07 -7.61
CA VAL A 198 18.31 6.48 -7.45
C VAL A 198 19.76 6.67 -7.00
N ASN A 199 20.43 5.61 -6.56
CA ASN A 199 21.80 5.67 -6.02
C ASN A 199 22.83 4.90 -6.86
N GLY A 200 22.52 4.60 -8.13
CA GLY A 200 23.41 3.93 -9.09
C GLY A 200 22.75 2.70 -9.72
N PRO A 201 23.24 2.23 -10.89
CA PRO A 201 22.71 1.03 -11.51
C PRO A 201 22.97 -0.21 -10.65
N ILE A 202 22.04 -1.16 -10.67
CA ILE A 202 22.20 -2.46 -10.02
C ILE A 202 23.23 -3.28 -10.78
N GLU A 203 24.21 -3.84 -10.07
CA GLU A 203 25.21 -4.75 -10.63
C GLU A 203 24.59 -6.13 -10.95
N ILE A 204 23.82 -6.21 -12.04
CA ILE A 204 23.08 -7.42 -12.44
C ILE A 204 24.00 -8.62 -12.66
N ARG A 205 25.24 -8.40 -13.11
CA ARG A 205 26.23 -9.47 -13.30
C ARG A 205 26.53 -10.21 -12.00
N TRP A 206 26.62 -9.50 -10.89
CA TRP A 206 26.83 -10.11 -9.58
C TRP A 206 25.71 -11.10 -9.25
N VAL A 207 24.46 -10.74 -9.58
CA VAL A 207 23.29 -11.60 -9.35
C VAL A 207 23.38 -12.87 -10.20
N TYR A 208 23.69 -12.75 -11.50
CA TYR A 208 23.88 -13.92 -12.35
C TYR A 208 25.01 -14.83 -11.86
N ASP A 209 26.15 -14.26 -11.49
CA ASP A 209 27.29 -15.05 -11.01
C ASP A 209 27.00 -15.70 -9.65
N TYR A 210 26.19 -15.05 -8.80
CA TYR A 210 25.70 -15.63 -7.56
C TYR A 210 24.76 -16.81 -7.83
N ILE A 211 23.86 -16.70 -8.81
CA ILE A 211 22.88 -17.73 -9.14
C ILE A 211 23.50 -18.94 -9.86
N LYS A 212 24.52 -18.75 -10.71
CA LYS A 212 25.27 -19.85 -11.34
C LYS A 212 25.89 -20.85 -10.35
N GLY A 213 26.05 -20.45 -9.10
CA GLY A 213 26.52 -21.33 -8.02
C GLY A 213 25.48 -22.36 -7.56
N PHE A 214 24.25 -22.32 -8.07
CA PHE A 214 23.18 -23.25 -7.74
C PHE A 214 22.93 -24.18 -8.95
N ASP A 215 22.76 -25.48 -8.69
CA ASP A 215 22.78 -26.58 -9.68
C ASP A 215 21.69 -26.51 -10.79
N ASN A 216 20.85 -25.46 -10.82
CA ASN A 216 19.69 -25.32 -11.71
C ASN A 216 19.74 -24.08 -12.64
N PHE A 217 20.92 -23.45 -12.85
CA PHE A 217 21.05 -22.20 -13.61
C PHE A 217 22.26 -22.12 -14.55
#